data_AF-A0ABD1ZE94-F1
#
_entry.id   AF-A0ABD1ZE94-F1
#
_cell.length_a   1.000
_cell.length_b   1.000
_cell.length_c   1.000
_cell.angle_alpha   90.00
_cell.angle_beta   90.00
_cell.angle_gamma   90.00
#
_symmetry.space_group_name_H-M   'P 1'
#
loop_
_entity.id
_entity.type
_entity.pdbx_description
1 polymer ?
#
loop_
_entity_poly.entity_id
_entity_poly.type
_entity_poly.pdbx_seq_one_letter_code
_entity_poly.pdbx_strand_id
1 'polypeptide(L)'
;MASRIRRQHVVIDDSESDNEDMRVLNALNNSAPSRQQHILLSDDEDDCFTPPVQRPPQQVPVTWQSVAAVLHGRGVKPRTEWLVTCLNQLAASHSGFAQMPAARKAELSFEQFLLADLCVAGAASLPPSVDALHATELPGPFILQVDEIIDISNSSRDRYQEKSAGPGRVLQLSLTDGVQRVFGMEYRPIRALQVLSSVGFKVRLRNVCIRRGLLILVPEIVEIIGGVVDHLEAARLRALEVMNKPPRGRRVPRGVREPSLAERATRAAWSDDAGENSMNAPAGSRNSSGIPTLGTFNSNGSAVSQRDNGNLTGGVRLQT
;
A
#
# COMPACT_ATOMS: atom_id res chain seq x y z
N MET A 1 -4.21 2.67 77.74
CA MET A 1 -3.67 3.66 76.78
C MET A 1 -3.83 3.10 75.38
N ALA A 2 -4.83 3.58 74.64
CA ALA A 2 -5.12 3.18 73.27
C ALA A 2 -4.45 4.16 72.30
N SER A 3 -3.77 3.67 71.26
CA SER A 3 -3.32 4.51 70.15
C SER A 3 -4.05 4.12 68.88
N ARG A 4 -4.73 5.11 68.29
CA ARG A 4 -5.65 5.00 67.15
C ARG A 4 -4.87 4.95 65.83
N ILE A 5 -5.16 3.97 64.98
CA ILE A 5 -4.76 3.95 63.57
C ILE A 5 -5.76 4.81 62.78
N ARG A 6 -5.27 5.88 62.15
CA ARG A 6 -6.04 6.78 61.29
C ARG A 6 -5.85 6.31 59.84
N ARG A 7 -6.88 5.73 59.22
CA ARG A 7 -6.92 5.50 57.76
C ARG A 7 -7.13 6.85 57.07
N GLN A 8 -6.18 7.28 56.25
CA GLN A 8 -6.40 8.37 55.30
C GLN A 8 -6.91 7.79 53.98
N HIS A 9 -8.04 8.34 53.55
CA HIS A 9 -8.69 8.10 52.28
C HIS A 9 -7.95 8.97 51.24
N VAL A 10 -7.22 8.35 50.33
CA VAL A 10 -6.61 9.06 49.18
C VAL A 10 -7.66 9.08 48.08
N VAL A 11 -8.20 10.27 47.81
CA VAL A 11 -8.96 10.57 46.60
C VAL A 11 -7.92 10.71 45.49
N ILE A 12 -7.97 9.83 44.49
CA ILE A 12 -7.16 9.93 43.28
C ILE A 12 -7.92 10.90 42.37
N ASP A 13 -7.31 12.03 42.07
CA ASP A 13 -7.79 13.04 41.14
C ASP A 13 -7.33 12.62 39.73
N ASP A 14 -8.27 12.21 38.87
CA ASP A 14 -8.02 11.64 37.53
C ASP A 14 -7.56 12.69 36.48
N SER A 15 -7.14 13.89 36.90
CA SER A 15 -6.84 15.01 35.99
C SER A 15 -5.37 15.17 35.57
N GLU A 16 -4.44 14.33 36.06
CA GLU A 16 -3.01 14.45 35.72
C GLU A 16 -2.55 13.58 34.54
N SER A 17 -3.32 12.56 34.14
CA SER A 17 -2.98 11.67 33.02
C SER A 17 -2.98 12.38 31.66
N ASP A 18 -3.94 13.29 31.46
CA ASP A 18 -4.12 13.96 30.16
C ASP A 18 -2.99 14.96 29.86
N ASN A 19 -2.25 15.42 30.88
CA ASN A 19 -1.22 16.44 30.71
C ASN A 19 0.15 15.86 30.29
N GLU A 20 0.47 14.61 30.64
CA GLU A 20 1.70 13.95 30.18
C GLU A 20 1.57 13.46 28.73
N ASP A 21 0.42 12.92 28.34
CA ASP A 21 0.16 12.48 26.96
C ASP A 21 0.15 13.67 25.97
N MET A 22 -0.28 14.84 26.43
CA MET A 22 -0.25 16.10 25.66
C MET A 22 1.19 16.62 25.47
N ARG A 23 2.13 16.27 26.36
CA ARG A 23 3.56 16.61 26.20
C ARG A 23 4.25 15.73 25.17
N VAL A 24 3.87 14.46 25.03
CA VAL A 24 4.43 13.58 23.98
C VAL A 24 3.97 14.02 22.59
N LEU A 25 2.68 14.34 22.44
CA LEU A 25 2.13 14.87 21.18
C LEU A 25 2.64 16.29 20.85
N ASN A 26 2.94 17.12 21.86
CA ASN A 26 3.60 18.40 21.66
C ASN A 26 5.11 18.29 21.44
N ALA A 27 5.81 17.30 21.99
CA ALA A 27 7.24 17.09 21.75
C ALA A 27 7.53 16.67 20.30
N LEU A 28 6.62 15.91 19.67
CA LEU A 28 6.64 15.65 18.22
C LEU A 28 6.38 16.93 17.39
N ASN A 29 5.71 17.94 17.97
CA ASN A 29 5.36 19.19 17.30
C ASN A 29 6.31 20.36 17.60
N ASN A 30 7.08 20.30 18.70
CA ASN A 30 7.91 21.39 19.23
C ASN A 30 9.41 21.11 19.19
N SER A 31 9.88 20.19 18.33
CA SER A 31 11.26 20.29 17.87
C SER A 31 11.43 21.63 17.13
N ALA A 32 12.09 22.59 17.80
CA ALA A 32 12.39 23.92 17.27
C ALA A 32 13.08 23.82 15.89
N PRO A 33 12.96 24.86 15.03
CA PRO A 33 13.17 24.74 13.61
C PRO A 33 14.66 24.50 13.36
N SER A 34 15.00 23.25 13.07
CA SER A 34 16.27 22.95 12.42
C SER A 34 16.17 23.59 11.05
N ARG A 35 16.72 24.81 10.95
CA ARG A 35 16.97 25.63 9.77
C ARG A 35 16.95 24.77 8.50
N GLN A 36 15.75 24.53 7.97
CA GLN A 36 15.58 23.87 6.69
C GLN A 36 16.14 24.86 5.70
N GLN A 37 17.31 24.53 5.17
CA GLN A 37 17.79 25.16 3.96
C GLN A 37 16.65 24.98 2.96
N HIS A 38 16.02 26.09 2.58
CA HIS A 38 15.11 26.19 1.47
C HIS A 38 15.80 25.49 0.29
N ILE A 39 15.31 24.29 -0.05
CA ILE A 39 15.64 23.66 -1.31
C ILE A 39 14.88 24.51 -2.32
N LEU A 40 15.60 25.42 -2.97
CA LEU A 40 15.18 26.01 -4.23
C LEU A 40 14.95 24.84 -5.18
N LEU A 41 13.69 24.45 -5.33
CA LEU A 41 13.23 23.78 -6.54
C LEU A 41 13.42 24.81 -7.64
N SER A 42 14.32 24.50 -8.57
CA SER A 42 14.46 25.25 -9.81
C SER A 42 13.11 25.28 -10.51
N ASP A 43 12.65 26.50 -10.78
CA ASP A 43 11.61 26.80 -11.75
C ASP A 43 12.13 26.36 -13.12
N ASP A 44 11.71 25.19 -13.57
CA ASP A 44 11.78 24.78 -14.98
C ASP A 44 10.35 24.43 -15.42
N GLU A 45 9.68 25.48 -15.92
CA GLU A 45 8.78 25.53 -17.09
C GLU A 45 7.77 24.38 -17.33
N ASP A 46 6.49 24.71 -17.13
CA ASP A 46 5.33 24.35 -17.97
C ASP A 46 5.17 22.90 -18.44
N ASP A 47 4.70 22.03 -17.55
CA ASP A 47 3.69 21.03 -17.93
C ASP A 47 2.34 21.53 -17.41
N CYS A 48 1.60 22.23 -18.29
CA CYS A 48 0.21 22.58 -18.07
C CYS A 48 -0.58 21.29 -17.85
N PHE A 49 -0.78 20.95 -16.57
CA PHE A 49 -1.71 19.90 -16.15
C PHE A 49 -3.10 20.36 -16.58
N THR A 50 -3.48 20.03 -17.81
CA THR A 50 -4.84 20.23 -18.28
C THR A 50 -5.73 19.47 -17.30
N PRO A 51 -6.63 20.14 -16.57
CA PRO A 51 -7.56 19.43 -15.71
C PRO A 51 -8.32 18.45 -16.62
N PRO A 52 -8.44 17.17 -16.23
CA PRO A 52 -9.15 16.21 -17.06
C PRO A 52 -10.51 16.80 -17.36
N VAL A 53 -10.86 16.86 -18.66
CA VAL A 53 -12.16 17.31 -19.16
C VAL A 53 -13.22 16.74 -18.22
N GLN A 54 -13.90 17.62 -17.49
CA GLN A 54 -14.95 17.22 -16.55
C GLN A 54 -16.11 16.66 -17.37
N ARG A 55 -16.02 15.37 -17.69
CA ARG A 55 -17.16 14.60 -18.18
C ARG A 55 -18.23 14.70 -17.09
N PRO A 56 -19.51 14.91 -17.46
CA PRO A 56 -20.59 14.89 -16.48
C PRO A 56 -20.49 13.59 -15.66
N PRO A 57 -20.74 13.65 -14.35
CA PRO A 57 -20.57 12.49 -13.47
C PRO A 57 -21.34 11.31 -14.06
N GLN A 58 -20.61 10.30 -14.50
CA GLN A 58 -21.22 9.10 -15.06
C GLN A 58 -22.00 8.43 -13.94
N GLN A 59 -23.31 8.35 -14.13
CA GLN A 59 -24.19 7.66 -13.20
C GLN A 59 -24.13 6.16 -13.46
N VAL A 60 -24.21 5.38 -12.39
CA VAL A 60 -24.33 3.93 -12.51
C VAL A 60 -25.61 3.61 -13.30
N PRO A 61 -25.52 2.80 -14.38
CA PRO A 61 -26.70 2.38 -15.14
C PRO A 61 -27.76 1.77 -14.24
N VAL A 62 -29.05 1.97 -14.58
CA VAL A 62 -30.19 1.50 -13.77
C VAL A 62 -30.09 0.00 -13.45
N THR A 63 -29.55 -0.78 -14.38
CA THR A 63 -29.29 -2.22 -14.23
C THR A 63 -28.42 -2.57 -13.02
N TRP A 64 -27.52 -1.67 -12.63
CA TRP A 64 -26.49 -1.91 -11.60
C TRP A 64 -26.71 -1.09 -10.33
N GLN A 65 -27.77 -0.28 -10.25
CA GLN A 65 -28.04 0.57 -9.09
C GLN A 65 -28.22 -0.22 -7.80
N SER A 66 -28.93 -1.37 -7.85
CA SER A 66 -29.13 -2.22 -6.67
C SER A 66 -27.82 -2.82 -6.16
N VAL A 67 -26.91 -3.19 -7.07
CA VAL A 67 -25.58 -3.70 -6.72
C VAL A 67 -24.74 -2.59 -6.07
N ALA A 68 -24.72 -1.40 -6.68
CA ALA A 68 -24.03 -0.23 -6.13
C ALA A 68 -24.57 0.14 -4.73
N ALA A 69 -25.89 0.09 -4.52
CA ALA A 69 -26.49 0.36 -3.22
C ALA A 69 -26.03 -0.63 -2.14
N VAL A 70 -25.94 -1.93 -2.48
CA VAL A 70 -25.42 -2.95 -1.54
C VAL A 70 -23.95 -2.69 -1.20
N LEU A 71 -23.11 -2.33 -2.19
CA LEU A 71 -21.70 -1.99 -1.97
C LEU A 71 -21.54 -0.76 -1.08
N HIS A 72 -22.27 0.33 -1.41
CA HIS A 72 -22.24 1.57 -0.63
C HIS A 72 -22.70 1.36 0.81
N GLY A 73 -23.74 0.55 1.04
CA GLY A 73 -24.19 0.19 2.39
C GLY A 73 -23.14 -0.53 3.24
N ARG A 74 -22.13 -1.14 2.60
CA ARG A 74 -20.98 -1.79 3.26
C ARG A 74 -19.75 -0.87 3.38
N GLY A 75 -19.84 0.38 2.93
CA GLY A 75 -18.73 1.35 2.90
C GLY A 75 -17.81 1.22 1.68
N VAL A 76 -18.17 0.38 0.70
CA VAL A 76 -17.39 0.20 -0.54
C VAL A 76 -17.86 1.24 -1.55
N LYS A 77 -16.99 2.15 -1.97
CA LYS A 77 -17.30 3.21 -2.94
C LYS A 77 -16.39 3.09 -4.17
N PRO A 78 -16.74 2.23 -5.15
CA PRO A 78 -16.00 2.15 -6.40
C PRO A 78 -16.33 3.32 -7.33
N ARG A 79 -15.42 3.68 -8.23
CA ARG A 79 -15.72 4.57 -9.36
C ARG A 79 -16.76 3.92 -10.26
N THR A 80 -17.64 4.74 -10.82
CA THR A 80 -18.75 4.26 -11.66
C THR A 80 -18.21 3.46 -12.86
N GLU A 81 -17.24 4.01 -13.58
CA GLU A 81 -16.65 3.41 -14.77
C GLU A 81 -15.98 2.06 -14.48
N TRP A 82 -15.31 1.96 -13.33
CA TRP A 82 -14.70 0.72 -12.88
C TRP A 82 -15.77 -0.32 -12.54
N LEU A 83 -16.79 0.06 -11.76
CA LEU A 83 -17.86 -0.85 -11.34
C LEU A 83 -18.65 -1.39 -12.54
N VAL A 84 -18.98 -0.54 -13.51
CA VAL A 84 -19.70 -0.94 -14.73
C VAL A 84 -18.86 -1.94 -15.53
N THR A 85 -17.57 -1.66 -15.70
CA THR A 85 -16.65 -2.56 -16.41
C THR A 85 -16.53 -3.91 -15.70
N CYS A 86 -16.33 -3.90 -14.37
CA CYS A 86 -16.26 -5.10 -13.55
C CYS A 86 -17.53 -5.95 -13.67
N LEU A 87 -18.72 -5.34 -13.55
CA LEU A 87 -19.98 -6.06 -13.65
C LEU A 87 -20.23 -6.66 -15.03
N ASN A 88 -19.86 -5.95 -16.09
CA ASN A 88 -19.96 -6.49 -17.45
C ASN A 88 -19.01 -7.68 -17.67
N GLN A 89 -17.79 -7.62 -17.14
CA GLN A 89 -16.83 -8.73 -17.20
C GLN A 89 -17.31 -9.94 -16.38
N LEU A 90 -17.87 -9.71 -15.20
CA LEU A 90 -18.47 -10.77 -14.38
C LEU A 90 -19.67 -11.40 -15.09
N ALA A 91 -20.52 -10.59 -15.72
CA ALA A 91 -21.65 -11.08 -16.51
C ALA A 91 -21.23 -11.93 -17.71
N ALA A 92 -20.11 -11.60 -18.34
CA ALA A 92 -19.56 -12.35 -19.46
C ALA A 92 -18.87 -13.67 -19.04
N SER A 93 -18.30 -13.71 -17.82
CA SER A 93 -17.52 -14.86 -17.32
C SER A 93 -18.34 -15.88 -16.53
N HIS A 94 -19.49 -15.49 -15.97
CA HIS A 94 -20.29 -16.36 -15.10
C HIS A 94 -21.62 -16.73 -15.76
N SER A 95 -21.81 -18.01 -16.06
CA SER A 95 -23.12 -18.52 -16.45
C SER A 95 -24.13 -18.28 -15.31
N GLY A 96 -25.32 -17.79 -15.64
CA GLY A 96 -26.35 -17.48 -14.65
C GLY A 96 -26.20 -16.12 -13.94
N PHE A 97 -25.20 -15.30 -14.26
CA PHE A 97 -24.97 -14.02 -13.59
C PHE A 97 -26.18 -13.09 -13.65
N ALA A 98 -26.87 -13.04 -14.80
CA ALA A 98 -28.05 -12.20 -14.97
C ALA A 98 -29.14 -12.49 -13.92
N GLN A 99 -29.34 -13.77 -13.59
CA GLN A 99 -30.36 -14.25 -12.65
C GLN A 99 -29.93 -14.13 -11.18
N MET A 100 -28.65 -13.84 -10.89
CA MET A 100 -28.18 -13.70 -9.52
C MET A 100 -28.79 -12.48 -8.80
N PRO A 101 -29.08 -12.59 -7.49
CA PRO A 101 -29.53 -11.46 -6.71
C PRO A 101 -28.45 -10.38 -6.62
N ALA A 102 -28.86 -9.12 -6.43
CA ALA A 102 -27.95 -7.98 -6.35
C ALA A 102 -26.87 -8.15 -5.27
N ALA A 103 -27.23 -8.77 -4.14
CA ALA A 103 -26.28 -9.07 -3.05
C ALA A 103 -25.13 -9.98 -3.51
N ARG A 104 -25.43 -11.04 -4.29
CA ARG A 104 -24.40 -11.96 -4.78
C ARG A 104 -23.52 -11.31 -5.85
N LYS A 105 -24.11 -10.50 -6.73
CA LYS A 105 -23.36 -9.68 -7.70
C LYS A 105 -22.41 -8.72 -6.98
N ALA A 106 -22.89 -8.07 -5.92
CA ALA A 106 -22.08 -7.18 -5.10
C ALA A 106 -20.91 -7.89 -4.41
N GLU A 107 -21.12 -9.11 -3.90
CA GLU A 107 -20.04 -9.92 -3.32
C GLU A 107 -18.95 -10.22 -4.35
N LEU A 108 -19.31 -10.69 -5.55
CA LEU A 108 -18.35 -10.97 -6.61
C LEU A 108 -17.60 -9.70 -7.04
N SER A 109 -18.30 -8.58 -7.20
CA SER A 109 -17.65 -7.30 -7.51
C SER A 109 -16.76 -6.82 -6.38
N PHE A 110 -17.12 -7.07 -5.12
CA PHE A 110 -16.29 -6.72 -3.97
C PHE A 110 -15.00 -7.55 -3.93
N GLU A 111 -15.07 -8.84 -4.24
CA GLU A 111 -13.87 -9.69 -4.37
C GLU A 111 -12.88 -9.12 -5.41
N GLN A 112 -13.38 -8.64 -6.55
CA GLN A 112 -12.54 -7.95 -7.55
C GLN A 112 -11.98 -6.62 -7.01
N PHE A 113 -12.78 -5.88 -6.24
CA PHE A 113 -12.37 -4.60 -5.65
C PHE A 113 -11.26 -4.76 -4.61
N LEU A 114 -11.22 -5.88 -3.88
CA LEU A 114 -10.15 -6.15 -2.92
C LEU A 114 -8.77 -6.25 -3.59
N LEU A 115 -8.72 -6.73 -4.83
CA LEU A 115 -7.50 -6.89 -5.63
C LEU A 115 -7.16 -5.66 -6.48
N ALA A 116 -8.11 -4.74 -6.64
CA ALA A 116 -7.91 -3.53 -7.43
C ALA A 116 -7.16 -2.45 -6.64
N ASP A 117 -6.35 -1.67 -7.34
CA ASP A 117 -5.79 -0.43 -6.81
C ASP A 117 -6.87 0.64 -6.73
N LEU A 118 -7.08 1.23 -5.55
CA LEU A 118 -8.07 2.29 -5.38
C LEU A 118 -7.75 3.55 -6.18
N CYS A 119 -6.50 3.82 -6.53
CA CYS A 119 -6.19 4.97 -7.41
C CYS A 119 -6.91 4.87 -8.76
N VAL A 120 -7.20 3.63 -9.21
CA VAL A 120 -7.96 3.33 -10.42
C VAL A 120 -9.43 3.04 -10.10
N ALA A 121 -9.69 2.26 -9.06
CA ALA A 121 -11.00 1.69 -8.79
C ALA A 121 -11.84 2.46 -7.77
N GLY A 122 -11.24 3.24 -6.88
CA GLY A 122 -11.86 3.90 -5.75
C GLY A 122 -12.41 5.29 -6.07
N ALA A 123 -13.60 5.59 -5.57
CA ALA A 123 -14.19 6.93 -5.57
C ALA A 123 -14.02 7.59 -4.19
N ALA A 124 -14.13 8.92 -4.15
CA ALA A 124 -14.00 9.69 -2.92
C ALA A 124 -14.95 9.14 -1.84
N SER A 125 -14.37 8.57 -0.78
CA SER A 125 -15.11 7.94 0.29
C SER A 125 -15.04 8.73 1.59
N LEU A 126 -13.89 9.39 1.80
CA LEU A 126 -13.63 10.30 2.91
C LEU A 126 -14.15 11.72 2.57
N PRO A 127 -14.41 12.57 3.57
CA PRO A 127 -14.57 13.99 3.32
C PRO A 127 -13.30 14.58 2.68
N PRO A 128 -13.43 15.62 1.84
CA PRO A 128 -12.27 16.28 1.27
C PRO A 128 -11.41 16.92 2.36
N SER A 129 -10.10 16.99 2.11
CA SER A 129 -9.13 17.70 2.97
C SER A 129 -9.10 17.17 4.42
N VAL A 130 -9.05 15.83 4.58
CA VAL A 130 -8.92 15.19 5.90
C VAL A 130 -7.70 15.70 6.67
N ASP A 131 -6.63 16.08 5.97
CA ASP A 131 -5.41 16.67 6.52
C ASP A 131 -5.65 17.98 7.30
N ALA A 132 -6.70 18.72 6.95
CA ALA A 132 -7.09 19.95 7.64
C ALA A 132 -7.99 19.71 8.87
N LEU A 133 -8.48 18.49 9.08
CA LEU A 133 -9.41 18.19 10.17
C LEU A 133 -8.69 18.04 11.52
N HIS A 134 -9.36 18.48 12.58
CA HIS A 134 -8.88 18.34 13.95
C HIS A 134 -10.07 18.16 14.90
N ALA A 135 -9.88 17.37 15.96
CA ALA A 135 -10.91 17.10 16.97
C ALA A 135 -12.24 16.62 16.37
N THR A 136 -12.18 15.87 15.26
CA THR A 136 -13.35 15.43 14.48
C THR A 136 -13.45 13.90 14.52
N GLU A 137 -14.65 13.35 14.52
CA GLU A 137 -14.91 11.91 14.39
C GLU A 137 -15.63 11.64 13.07
N LEU A 138 -15.12 10.68 12.29
CA LEU A 138 -15.78 10.24 11.06
C LEU A 138 -16.46 8.88 11.31
N PRO A 139 -17.80 8.79 11.18
CA PRO A 139 -18.54 7.59 11.59
C PRO A 139 -18.29 6.38 10.68
N GLY A 140 -18.07 6.61 9.37
CA GLY A 140 -17.88 5.53 8.40
C GLY A 140 -19.15 4.69 8.16
N PRO A 141 -19.02 3.44 7.67
CA PRO A 141 -17.76 2.75 7.38
C PRO A 141 -17.02 3.30 6.15
N PHE A 142 -15.70 3.34 6.21
CA PHE A 142 -14.81 3.65 5.08
C PHE A 142 -13.95 2.44 4.73
N ILE A 143 -13.90 2.09 3.45
CA ILE A 143 -12.94 1.11 2.93
C ILE A 143 -11.76 1.86 2.35
N LEU A 144 -10.58 1.70 2.94
CA LEU A 144 -9.34 2.33 2.52
C LEU A 144 -8.33 1.27 2.13
N GLN A 145 -7.46 1.62 1.19
CA GLN A 145 -6.29 0.84 0.81
C GLN A 145 -5.09 1.27 1.65
N VAL A 146 -4.31 0.31 2.11
CA VAL A 146 -3.04 0.53 2.81
C VAL A 146 -1.90 0.47 1.81
N ASP A 147 -1.29 1.60 1.51
CA ASP A 147 -0.18 1.68 0.55
C ASP A 147 1.17 1.40 1.22
N GLU A 148 1.32 1.76 2.50
CA GLU A 148 2.56 1.59 3.25
C GLU A 148 2.29 1.49 4.75
N ILE A 149 3.08 0.65 5.44
CA ILE A 149 3.15 0.56 6.89
C ILE A 149 4.60 0.72 7.30
N ILE A 150 4.88 1.64 8.23
CA ILE A 150 6.21 1.83 8.79
C ILE A 150 6.14 1.88 10.32
N ASP A 151 7.11 1.27 11.00
CA ASP A 151 7.26 1.45 12.45
C ASP A 151 8.07 2.73 12.74
N ILE A 152 7.38 3.79 13.14
CA ILE A 152 8.00 5.09 13.43
C ILE A 152 8.64 5.15 14.81
N SER A 153 8.49 4.14 15.67
CA SER A 153 9.18 4.09 16.96
C SER A 153 10.67 3.81 16.85
N ASN A 154 11.14 3.44 15.66
CA ASN A 154 12.47 2.92 15.41
C ASN A 154 13.29 3.75 14.42
N SER A 155 14.61 3.53 14.45
CA SER A 155 15.56 4.13 13.51
C SER A 155 15.22 3.70 12.08
N SER A 156 15.59 4.49 11.06
CA SER A 156 15.26 4.24 9.64
C SER A 156 15.62 2.84 9.14
N ARG A 157 16.61 2.17 9.74
CA ARG A 157 16.96 0.77 9.43
C ARG A 157 16.06 -0.25 10.10
N ASP A 158 15.69 0.03 11.35
CA ASP A 158 14.93 -0.91 12.17
C ASP A 158 13.41 -0.79 11.92
N ARG A 159 12.97 0.24 11.18
CA ARG A 159 11.56 0.44 10.78
C ARG A 159 10.97 -0.67 9.92
N TYR A 160 11.81 -1.53 9.35
CA TYR A 160 11.43 -2.62 8.46
C TYR A 160 11.74 -4.00 9.06
N GLN A 161 11.99 -4.05 10.37
CA GLN A 161 12.10 -5.32 11.09
C GLN A 161 10.73 -5.67 11.68
N GLU A 162 10.34 -6.93 11.57
CA GLU A 162 9.08 -7.37 12.13
C GLU A 162 9.11 -7.30 13.66
N LYS A 163 8.07 -6.71 14.25
CA LYS A 163 7.92 -6.57 15.69
C LYS A 163 6.51 -6.91 16.12
N SER A 164 6.44 -7.70 17.17
CA SER A 164 5.18 -8.01 17.84
C SER A 164 4.52 -6.73 18.33
N ALA A 165 3.19 -6.70 18.25
CA ALA A 165 2.40 -5.59 18.78
C ALA A 165 2.63 -5.41 20.28
N GLY A 166 3.00 -4.21 20.69
CA GLY A 166 3.27 -3.89 22.09
C GLY A 166 3.53 -2.40 22.31
N PRO A 167 3.76 -1.97 23.57
CA PRO A 167 3.87 -0.56 23.94
C PRO A 167 5.01 0.21 23.26
N GLY A 168 6.04 -0.49 22.79
CA GLY A 168 7.17 0.10 22.09
C GLY A 168 7.01 0.17 20.56
N ARG A 169 5.87 -0.25 20.01
CA ARG A 169 5.59 -0.22 18.58
C ARG A 169 4.61 0.91 18.27
N VAL A 170 4.92 1.71 17.26
CA VAL A 170 4.02 2.74 16.75
C VAL A 170 4.06 2.68 15.23
N LEU A 171 3.02 2.09 14.63
CA LEU A 171 2.89 2.07 13.19
C LEU A 171 2.30 3.38 12.65
N GLN A 172 2.90 3.91 11.59
CA GLN A 172 2.26 4.88 10.72
C GLN A 172 1.79 4.15 9.46
N LEU A 173 0.52 4.32 9.12
CA LEU A 173 -0.09 3.79 7.91
C LEU A 173 -0.29 4.91 6.92
N SER A 174 0.15 4.70 5.69
CA SER A 174 -0.28 5.48 4.54
C SER A 174 -1.51 4.82 3.93
N LEU A 175 -2.61 5.58 3.85
CA LEU A 175 -3.91 5.09 3.40
C LEU A 175 -4.42 5.93 2.23
N THR A 176 -5.24 5.35 1.37
CA THR A 176 -5.92 6.07 0.29
C THR A 176 -7.35 5.55 0.11
N ASP A 177 -8.28 6.44 -0.25
CA ASP A 177 -9.60 6.06 -0.78
C ASP A 177 -9.63 6.00 -2.32
N GLY A 178 -8.50 6.25 -2.97
CA GLY A 178 -8.37 6.35 -4.42
C GLY A 178 -8.46 7.77 -4.98
N VAL A 179 -8.73 8.75 -4.13
CA VAL A 179 -8.79 10.17 -4.49
C VAL A 179 -7.82 11.00 -3.66
N GLN A 180 -7.77 10.77 -2.35
CA GLN A 180 -6.83 11.46 -1.47
C GLN A 180 -6.04 10.48 -0.60
N ARG A 181 -4.80 10.84 -0.33
CA ARG A 181 -3.92 10.12 0.59
C ARG A 181 -4.10 10.69 2.00
N VAL A 182 -4.23 9.81 2.98
CA VAL A 182 -4.34 10.15 4.40
C VAL A 182 -3.38 9.31 5.22
N PHE A 183 -3.04 9.78 6.41
CA PHE A 183 -2.11 9.10 7.29
C PHE A 183 -2.78 8.72 8.61
N GLY A 184 -2.55 7.48 9.05
CA GLY A 184 -3.03 6.98 10.33
C GLY A 184 -1.87 6.62 11.25
N MET A 185 -2.05 6.82 12.54
CA MET A 185 -1.10 6.46 13.58
C MET A 185 -1.72 5.41 14.49
N GLU A 186 -1.02 4.30 14.69
CA GLU A 186 -1.35 3.29 15.69
C GLU A 186 -1.22 3.92 17.08
N TYR A 187 -2.37 4.22 17.68
CA TYR A 187 -2.46 4.80 19.01
C TYR A 187 -2.47 3.71 20.10
N ARG A 188 -3.09 2.57 19.80
CA ARG A 188 -3.01 1.35 20.63
C ARG A 188 -2.59 0.16 19.78
N PRO A 189 -1.82 -0.80 20.32
CA PRO A 189 -1.30 -1.92 19.54
C PRO A 189 -2.39 -2.75 18.83
N ILE A 190 -2.35 -2.75 17.50
CA ILE A 190 -3.24 -3.50 16.59
C ILE A 190 -2.51 -4.77 16.14
N ARG A 191 -2.79 -5.90 16.80
CA ARG A 191 -2.12 -7.19 16.52
C ARG A 191 -2.30 -7.70 15.09
N ALA A 192 -3.40 -7.30 14.43
CA ALA A 192 -3.67 -7.69 13.05
C ALA A 192 -2.78 -6.95 12.02
N LEU A 193 -2.08 -5.88 12.43
CA LEU A 193 -1.14 -5.15 11.60
C LEU A 193 0.30 -5.56 11.92
N GLN A 194 1.07 -5.81 10.87
CA GLN A 194 2.50 -6.14 10.91
C GLN A 194 3.27 -5.13 10.05
N VAL A 195 4.51 -4.86 10.42
CA VAL A 195 5.36 -3.89 9.69
C VAL A 195 5.59 -4.37 8.27
N LEU A 196 5.77 -5.69 8.11
CA LEU A 196 6.01 -6.31 6.83
C LEU A 196 4.76 -6.97 6.22
N SER A 197 3.55 -6.54 6.58
CA SER A 197 2.35 -6.92 5.84
C SER A 197 2.47 -6.56 4.36
N SER A 198 1.87 -7.38 3.49
CA SER A 198 1.69 -7.06 2.07
C SER A 198 1.03 -5.68 1.92
N VAL A 199 1.30 -4.97 0.84
CA VAL A 199 0.65 -3.66 0.57
C VAL A 199 -0.51 -3.79 -0.41
N GLY A 200 -1.34 -2.75 -0.46
CA GLY A 200 -2.54 -2.70 -1.29
C GLY A 200 -3.76 -3.39 -0.68
N PHE A 201 -3.62 -4.04 0.48
CA PHE A 201 -4.76 -4.63 1.17
C PHE A 201 -5.73 -3.57 1.67
N LYS A 202 -6.97 -3.99 1.88
CA LYS A 202 -8.07 -3.12 2.28
C LYS A 202 -8.35 -3.24 3.78
N VAL A 203 -8.61 -2.11 4.40
CA VAL A 203 -9.10 -2.01 5.79
C VAL A 203 -10.44 -1.31 5.81
N ARG A 204 -11.26 -1.65 6.80
CA ARG A 204 -12.51 -0.96 7.08
C ARG A 204 -12.38 -0.18 8.37
N LEU A 205 -12.69 1.11 8.31
CA LEU A 205 -12.65 2.03 9.44
C LEU A 205 -14.06 2.51 9.82
N ARG A 206 -14.36 2.56 11.11
CA ARG A 206 -15.61 3.12 11.68
C ARG A 206 -15.28 4.02 12.86
N ASN A 207 -16.03 5.10 13.06
CA ASN A 207 -15.87 6.00 14.22
C ASN A 207 -14.41 6.45 14.41
N VAL A 208 -13.75 6.85 13.32
CA VAL A 208 -12.32 7.21 13.36
C VAL A 208 -12.15 8.64 13.83
N CYS A 209 -11.41 8.81 14.91
CA CYS A 209 -11.02 10.12 15.42
C CYS A 209 -9.86 10.70 14.60
N ILE A 210 -9.96 11.98 14.26
CA ILE A 210 -8.92 12.74 13.58
C ILE A 210 -8.31 13.76 14.54
N ARG A 211 -6.99 13.85 14.54
CA ARG A 211 -6.22 14.88 15.25
C ARG A 211 -5.13 15.43 14.33
N ARG A 212 -5.24 16.71 13.96
CA ARG A 212 -4.25 17.43 13.13
C ARG A 212 -3.99 16.67 11.81
N GLY A 213 -5.05 16.25 11.14
CA GLY A 213 -4.98 15.50 9.89
C GLY A 213 -4.67 14.00 10.00
N LEU A 214 -4.32 13.51 11.19
CA LEU A 214 -3.97 12.11 11.41
C LEU A 214 -5.16 11.30 11.93
N LEU A 215 -5.39 10.13 11.33
CA LEU A 215 -6.34 9.14 11.81
C LEU A 215 -5.76 8.45 13.05
N ILE A 216 -6.46 8.51 14.18
CA ILE A 216 -6.06 7.86 15.42
C ILE A 216 -6.57 6.42 15.39
N LEU A 217 -5.67 5.47 15.10
CA LEU A 217 -6.01 4.08 14.90
C LEU A 217 -5.94 3.30 16.20
N VAL A 218 -7.05 2.65 16.55
CA VAL A 218 -7.16 1.71 17.68
C VAL A 218 -7.76 0.38 17.20
N PRO A 219 -7.52 -0.75 17.89
CA PRO A 219 -7.96 -2.06 17.42
C PRO A 219 -9.46 -2.19 17.13
N GLU A 220 -10.30 -1.45 17.85
CA GLU A 220 -11.76 -1.54 17.79
C GLU A 220 -12.34 -0.87 16.54
N ILE A 221 -11.60 0.07 15.95
CA ILE A 221 -12.06 0.81 14.77
C ILE A 221 -11.52 0.25 13.46
N VAL A 222 -10.50 -0.63 13.53
CA VAL A 222 -9.81 -1.18 12.36
C VAL A 222 -10.20 -2.64 12.15
N GLU A 223 -10.81 -2.94 11.01
CA GLU A 223 -11.08 -4.29 10.57
C GLU A 223 -10.27 -4.58 9.30
N ILE A 224 -9.41 -5.60 9.34
CA ILE A 224 -8.62 -6.02 8.17
C ILE A 224 -9.52 -6.83 7.24
N ILE A 225 -9.71 -6.36 6.02
CA ILE A 225 -10.53 -7.05 5.02
C ILE A 225 -9.67 -7.98 4.16
N GLY A 226 -8.42 -7.59 3.90
CA GLY A 226 -7.47 -8.33 3.09
C GLY A 226 -7.44 -7.83 1.64
N GLY A 227 -7.10 -8.72 0.71
CA GLY A 227 -6.72 -8.34 -0.64
C GLY A 227 -5.25 -7.94 -0.74
N VAL A 228 -4.78 -7.78 -1.97
CA VAL A 228 -3.41 -7.36 -2.31
C VAL A 228 -3.46 -6.70 -3.67
N VAL A 229 -2.58 -5.74 -3.91
CA VAL A 229 -2.44 -5.11 -5.23
C VAL A 229 -1.06 -5.49 -5.77
N ASP A 230 -1.04 -6.38 -6.75
CA ASP A 230 0.20 -7.05 -7.20
C ASP A 230 1.32 -6.10 -7.58
N HIS A 231 1.00 -5.01 -8.30
CA HIS A 231 2.04 -4.07 -8.74
C HIS A 231 2.60 -3.24 -7.58
N LEU A 232 1.79 -2.95 -6.55
CA LEU A 232 2.25 -2.29 -5.33
C LEU A 232 3.11 -3.23 -4.49
N GLU A 233 2.72 -4.50 -4.40
CA GLU A 233 3.53 -5.51 -3.71
C GLU A 233 4.86 -5.74 -4.41
N ALA A 234 4.88 -5.81 -5.74
CA ALA A 234 6.12 -5.89 -6.53
C ALA A 234 7.03 -4.66 -6.26
N ALA A 235 6.47 -3.45 -6.25
CA ALA A 235 7.20 -2.23 -5.92
C ALA A 235 7.78 -2.27 -4.49
N ARG A 236 7.00 -2.73 -3.52
CA ARG A 236 7.45 -2.93 -2.13
C ARG A 236 8.59 -3.93 -2.03
N LEU A 237 8.50 -5.07 -2.69
CA LEU A 237 9.55 -6.09 -2.66
C LEU A 237 10.89 -5.54 -3.20
N ARG A 238 10.85 -4.77 -4.29
CA ARG A 238 12.05 -4.06 -4.80
C ARG A 238 12.62 -3.07 -3.79
N ALA A 239 11.76 -2.31 -3.11
CA ALA A 239 12.18 -1.38 -2.07
C ALA A 239 12.87 -2.10 -0.90
N LEU A 240 12.27 -3.18 -0.41
CA LEU A 240 12.81 -3.99 0.70
C LEU A 240 14.16 -4.62 0.35
N GLU A 241 14.37 -5.04 -0.89
CA GLU A 241 15.67 -5.54 -1.34
C GLU A 241 16.77 -4.48 -1.19
N VAL A 242 16.46 -3.21 -1.46
CA VAL A 242 17.41 -2.10 -1.28
C VAL A 242 17.65 -1.80 0.19
N MET A 243 16.60 -1.83 1.01
CA MET A 243 16.66 -1.55 2.45
C MET A 243 17.51 -2.59 3.20
N ASN A 244 17.39 -3.86 2.83
CA ASN A 244 18.09 -4.97 3.47
C ASN A 244 19.56 -5.12 3.06
N LYS A 245 20.04 -4.36 2.06
CA LYS A 245 21.45 -4.39 1.66
C LYS A 245 22.34 -3.85 2.79
N PRO A 246 23.41 -4.58 3.19
CA PRO A 246 24.33 -4.10 4.21
C PRO A 246 24.97 -2.77 3.76
N PRO A 247 25.37 -1.91 4.71
CA PRO A 247 25.96 -0.62 4.36
C PRO A 247 27.30 -0.88 3.65
N ARG A 248 27.32 -0.66 2.34
CA ARG A 248 28.56 -0.72 1.56
C ARG A 248 29.12 0.68 1.50
N GLY A 249 30.31 0.88 2.08
CA GLY A 249 31.05 2.12 1.93
C GLY A 249 31.37 2.33 0.45
N ARG A 250 30.63 3.21 -0.21
CA ARG A 250 30.88 3.57 -1.61
C ARG A 250 31.68 4.85 -1.62
N ARG A 251 32.78 4.88 -2.39
CA ARG A 251 33.54 6.11 -2.59
C ARG A 251 32.76 6.98 -3.56
N VAL A 252 32.17 8.05 -3.04
CA VAL A 252 31.44 9.04 -3.85
C VAL A 252 32.44 10.11 -4.30
N PRO A 253 32.46 10.49 -5.59
CA PRO A 253 33.31 11.57 -6.07
C PRO A 253 33.08 12.87 -5.28
N ARG A 254 34.14 13.66 -5.09
CA ARG A 254 34.07 14.92 -4.36
C ARG A 254 33.08 15.86 -5.06
N GLY A 255 32.10 16.38 -4.32
CA GLY A 255 31.07 17.29 -4.83
C GLY A 255 29.74 16.63 -5.22
N VAL A 256 29.63 15.31 -5.16
CA VAL A 256 28.38 14.59 -5.48
C VAL A 256 27.65 14.21 -4.20
N ARG A 257 26.36 14.59 -4.09
CA ARG A 257 25.48 14.17 -2.98
C ARG A 257 25.13 12.70 -3.14
N GLU A 258 25.39 11.89 -2.11
CA GLU A 258 24.94 10.50 -2.09
C GLU A 258 23.44 10.45 -1.82
N PRO A 259 22.65 9.68 -2.61
CA PRO A 259 21.24 9.53 -2.33
C PRO A 259 21.03 8.75 -1.02
N SER A 260 20.04 9.17 -0.25
CA SER A 260 19.69 8.51 1.01
C SER A 260 19.23 7.07 0.76
N LEU A 261 19.26 6.23 1.82
CA LEU A 261 18.76 4.86 1.72
C LEU A 261 17.29 4.83 1.29
N ALA A 262 16.48 5.75 1.82
CA ALA A 262 15.07 5.91 1.44
C ALA A 262 14.93 6.32 -0.04
N GLU A 263 15.68 7.31 -0.52
CA GLU A 263 15.63 7.75 -1.93
C GLU A 263 16.00 6.61 -2.88
N ARG A 264 16.99 5.78 -2.52
CA ARG A 264 17.35 4.60 -3.31
C ARG A 264 16.24 3.55 -3.32
N ALA A 265 15.61 3.29 -2.18
CA ALA A 265 14.53 2.32 -2.07
C ALA A 265 13.29 2.78 -2.86
N THR A 266 12.91 4.06 -2.75
CA THR A 266 11.83 4.67 -3.55
C THR A 266 12.13 4.57 -5.05
N ARG A 267 13.36 4.86 -5.47
CA ARG A 267 13.74 4.70 -6.88
C ARG A 267 13.58 3.26 -7.34
N ALA A 268 14.06 2.28 -6.58
CA ALA A 268 13.91 0.87 -6.94
C ALA A 268 12.44 0.40 -6.95
N ALA A 269 11.60 0.96 -6.08
CA ALA A 269 10.17 0.66 -6.05
C ALA A 269 9.48 1.01 -7.39
N TRP A 270 9.87 2.12 -8.02
CA TRP A 270 9.19 2.68 -9.19
C TRP A 270 10.06 2.77 -10.45
N SER A 271 11.23 2.13 -10.47
CA SER A 271 12.00 2.01 -11.70
C SER A 271 11.13 1.29 -12.72
N ASP A 272 10.81 1.97 -13.82
CA ASP A 272 10.12 1.34 -14.95
C ASP A 272 10.94 0.12 -15.39
N ASP A 273 10.33 -1.06 -15.37
CA ASP A 273 10.90 -2.29 -15.93
C ASP A 273 10.89 -2.25 -17.48
N ALA A 274 11.10 -1.07 -18.07
CA ALA A 274 11.29 -0.85 -19.49
C ALA A 274 12.80 -0.88 -19.79
N GLY A 275 13.41 -2.07 -19.67
CA GLY A 275 14.83 -2.23 -19.97
C GLY A 275 15.43 -3.58 -19.66
N GLU A 276 14.82 -4.68 -20.13
CA GLU A 276 15.64 -5.84 -20.48
C GLU A 276 16.70 -5.39 -21.51
N ASN A 277 17.96 -5.79 -21.27
CA ASN A 277 19.17 -5.54 -22.06
C ASN A 277 19.78 -4.12 -22.03
N SER A 278 20.56 -3.83 -20.98
CA SER A 278 21.83 -3.11 -21.19
C SER A 278 22.87 -3.43 -20.12
N MET A 279 23.96 -4.05 -20.59
CA MET A 279 25.29 -4.13 -19.97
C MET A 279 25.51 -5.07 -18.78
N ASN A 280 25.82 -6.32 -19.12
CA ASN A 280 27.02 -6.97 -18.59
C ASN A 280 27.58 -7.97 -19.62
N ALA A 281 28.53 -7.52 -20.43
CA ALA A 281 29.50 -8.38 -21.10
C ALA A 281 30.90 -7.84 -20.79
N PRO A 282 31.87 -8.69 -20.40
CA PRO A 282 33.18 -8.23 -19.97
C PRO A 282 34.01 -7.76 -21.17
N ALA A 283 34.82 -6.73 -20.92
CA ALA A 283 35.74 -6.14 -21.88
C ALA A 283 36.77 -7.16 -22.40
N GLY A 284 36.97 -7.20 -23.72
CA GLY A 284 38.02 -8.02 -24.32
C GLY A 284 38.15 -7.87 -25.84
N SER A 285 39.07 -7.00 -26.24
CA SER A 285 39.81 -6.99 -27.51
C SER A 285 39.16 -6.41 -28.77
N ARG A 286 39.95 -5.50 -29.38
CA ARG A 286 39.73 -4.75 -30.62
C ARG A 286 40.19 -5.57 -31.83
N ASN A 287 39.50 -5.50 -32.97
CA ASN A 287 40.03 -4.91 -34.22
C ASN A 287 39.20 -5.23 -35.49
N SER A 288 39.15 -4.21 -36.36
CA SER A 288 39.11 -4.20 -37.84
C SER A 288 37.93 -4.78 -38.63
N SER A 289 37.14 -3.84 -39.17
CA SER A 289 36.78 -3.67 -40.60
C SER A 289 36.80 -4.88 -41.55
N GLY A 290 35.63 -5.17 -42.14
CA GLY A 290 35.52 -5.92 -43.41
C GLY A 290 34.12 -6.50 -43.65
N ILE A 291 33.32 -5.86 -44.51
CA ILE A 291 32.26 -6.51 -45.31
C ILE A 291 32.97 -6.88 -46.63
N PRO A 292 32.89 -8.12 -47.18
CA PRO A 292 31.66 -8.52 -47.88
C PRO A 292 31.32 -10.02 -48.02
N THR A 293 30.04 -10.22 -48.40
CA THR A 293 29.47 -11.19 -49.36
C THR A 293 29.14 -12.65 -49.00
N LEU A 294 27.86 -12.92 -49.33
CA LEU A 294 27.10 -14.12 -49.66
C LEU A 294 27.88 -15.30 -50.28
N GLY A 295 27.59 -16.53 -49.84
CA GLY A 295 27.92 -17.75 -50.59
C GLY A 295 27.81 -19.07 -49.82
N THR A 296 26.75 -19.82 -50.15
CA THR A 296 26.76 -21.29 -50.36
C THR A 296 26.62 -22.25 -49.16
N PHE A 297 25.43 -22.87 -49.15
CA PHE A 297 25.14 -24.30 -48.92
C PHE A 297 26.31 -25.21 -48.51
N ASN A 298 26.12 -25.97 -47.42
CA ASN A 298 26.07 -27.43 -47.59
C ASN A 298 25.26 -28.14 -46.52
N SER A 299 24.48 -29.09 -47.01
CA SER A 299 23.71 -30.12 -46.33
C SER A 299 24.58 -31.18 -45.67
N ASN A 300 24.11 -31.68 -44.52
CA ASN A 300 24.10 -33.09 -44.08
C ASN A 300 23.28 -33.08 -42.78
N GLY A 301 22.23 -33.86 -42.56
CA GLY A 301 21.93 -35.18 -43.10
C GLY A 301 21.72 -36.13 -41.92
N SER A 302 20.46 -36.19 -41.45
CA SER A 302 19.75 -37.41 -41.04
C SER A 302 20.01 -38.09 -39.67
N ALA A 303 18.87 -38.57 -39.15
CA ALA A 303 18.60 -39.71 -38.26
C ALA A 303 18.24 -39.33 -36.80
N VAL A 304 16.95 -39.23 -36.45
CA VAL A 304 15.98 -40.32 -36.17
C VAL A 304 16.33 -41.14 -34.91
N SER A 305 15.59 -40.93 -33.83
CA SER A 305 14.86 -42.02 -33.18
C SER A 305 13.81 -41.53 -32.17
N GLN A 306 12.57 -41.82 -32.54
CA GLN A 306 11.42 -42.04 -31.66
C GLN A 306 11.69 -43.19 -30.67
N ARG A 307 11.16 -43.07 -29.45
CA ARG A 307 10.21 -44.00 -28.77
C ARG A 307 10.19 -43.64 -27.27
N ASP A 308 9.09 -43.19 -26.69
CA ASP A 308 7.82 -43.87 -26.31
C ASP A 308 7.84 -44.58 -24.94
N ASN A 309 6.82 -44.23 -24.16
CA ASN A 309 6.12 -44.95 -23.08
C ASN A 309 6.72 -45.13 -21.68
N GLY A 310 5.90 -44.81 -20.67
CA GLY A 310 6.10 -45.21 -19.27
C GLY A 310 5.15 -44.57 -18.25
N ASN A 311 3.85 -44.85 -18.36
CA ASN A 311 2.80 -44.58 -17.37
C ASN A 311 3.10 -45.26 -16.02
N LEU A 312 2.93 -44.60 -14.86
CA LEU A 312 2.71 -45.26 -13.57
C LEU A 312 1.89 -44.39 -12.59
N THR A 313 0.76 -44.97 -12.22
CA THR A 313 -0.25 -44.60 -11.23
C THR A 313 0.25 -44.66 -9.78
N GLY A 314 -0.34 -43.85 -8.88
CA GLY A 314 -0.25 -44.07 -7.43
C GLY A 314 -1.00 -43.03 -6.61
N GLY A 315 -2.25 -43.32 -6.26
CA GLY A 315 -3.03 -42.56 -5.26
C GLY A 315 -2.70 -42.97 -3.82
N VAL A 316 -3.59 -42.57 -2.90
CA VAL A 316 -3.64 -42.80 -1.42
C VAL A 316 -3.08 -41.58 -0.63
N ARG A 317 -3.73 -40.97 0.39
CA ARG A 317 -5.03 -41.11 1.06
C ARG A 317 -5.15 -40.01 2.14
N LEU A 318 -6.38 -39.59 2.39
CA LEU A 318 -6.83 -38.78 3.53
C LEU A 318 -6.73 -39.54 4.87
N GLN A 319 -6.33 -38.85 5.94
CA GLN A 319 -6.67 -39.06 7.37
C GLN A 319 -5.77 -38.08 8.17
N THR A 320 -6.20 -37.32 9.17
CA THR A 320 -7.41 -37.22 10.00
C THR A 320 -7.51 -35.78 10.49
#